data_AF-A0A937V153-F1
#
_entry.id   AF-A0A937V153-F1
#
_cell.length_a   1.000
_cell.length_b   1.000
_cell.length_c   1.000
_cell.angle_alpha   90.00
_cell.angle_beta   90.00
_cell.angle_gamma   90.00
#
_symmetry.space_group_name_H-M   'P 1'
#
loop_
_entity.id
_entity.type
_entity.pdbx_description
1 polymer ?
#
loop_
_entity_poly.entity_id
_entity_poly.type
_entity_poly.pdbx_seq_one_letter_code
_entity_poly.pdbx_strand_id
1 'polypeptide(L)'
;MNIEPAYTSIGSLFAYKPMFFIPKYQRAYAWDAESISDFIKDLKKCFEKRKSNSPVNHFFGGILSVKHSVPGTVNQHIPLESLSEKQI
;
A
#
# COMPACT_ATOMS: atom_id res chain seq x y z
N MET A 1 4.04 16.72 14.56
CA MET A 1 3.90 15.47 13.81
C MET A 1 3.34 15.85 12.45
N ASN A 2 4.17 15.82 11.39
CA ASN A 2 3.69 16.11 10.04
C ASN A 2 3.11 14.82 9.46
N ILE A 3 1.83 14.84 9.07
CA ILE A 3 1.17 13.68 8.45
C ILE A 3 0.98 14.03 6.99
N GLU A 4 1.69 13.32 6.12
CA GLU A 4 1.57 13.49 4.67
C GLU A 4 0.72 12.33 4.11
N PRO A 5 -0.52 12.59 3.68
CA PRO A 5 -1.37 11.56 3.10
C PRO A 5 -0.86 11.21 1.70
N ALA A 6 -0.67 9.92 1.43
CA ALA A 6 -0.32 9.42 0.11
C ALA A 6 -1.42 8.48 -0.40
N TYR A 7 -2.03 8.83 -1.53
CA TYR A 7 -2.93 7.93 -2.26
C TYR A 7 -2.10 7.03 -3.16
N THR A 8 -2.10 5.73 -2.89
CA THR A 8 -1.31 4.77 -3.65
C THR A 8 -2.07 3.47 -3.89
N SER A 9 -1.72 2.75 -4.95
CA SER A 9 -2.27 1.42 -5.19
C SER A 9 -1.55 0.38 -4.32
N ILE A 10 -2.22 -0.72 -3.99
CA ILE A 10 -1.59 -1.86 -3.31
C ILE A 10 -0.38 -2.37 -4.12
N GLY A 11 -0.49 -2.43 -5.45
CA GLY A 11 0.62 -2.85 -6.31
C GLY A 11 1.85 -1.95 -6.15
N SER A 12 1.64 -0.63 -6.13
CA SER A 12 2.71 0.35 -5.91
C SER A 12 3.34 0.24 -4.51
N LEU A 13 2.52 0.00 -3.49
CA LEU A 13 2.98 -0.15 -2.10
C LEU A 13 3.95 -1.34 -1.93
N PHE A 14 3.76 -2.43 -2.69
CA PHE A 14 4.57 -3.65 -2.59
C PHE A 14 5.58 -3.86 -3.73
N ALA A 15 5.61 -2.98 -4.74
CA ALA A 15 6.42 -3.14 -5.95
C ALA A 15 7.93 -3.36 -5.68
N TYR A 16 8.47 -2.67 -4.67
CA TYR A 16 9.90 -2.70 -4.34
C TYR A 16 10.24 -3.62 -3.15
N LYS A 17 9.32 -4.52 -2.79
CA LYS A 17 9.44 -5.41 -1.62
C LYS A 17 9.90 -4.66 -0.35
N PRO A 18 9.26 -3.53 0.01
CA PRO A 18 9.64 -2.83 1.23
C PRO A 18 9.41 -3.72 2.45
N MET A 19 10.31 -3.62 3.43
CA MET A 19 10.16 -4.34 4.69
C MET A 19 9.17 -3.58 5.58
N PHE A 20 8.06 -4.21 5.91
CA PHE A 20 7.10 -3.71 6.90
C PHE A 20 7.35 -4.40 8.25
N PHE A 21 7.26 -3.63 9.32
CA PHE A 21 7.37 -4.12 10.68
C PHE A 21 6.12 -3.76 11.48
N ILE A 22 5.63 -4.72 12.26
CA ILE A 22 4.49 -4.52 13.16
C ILE A 22 5.04 -4.13 14.55
N PRO A 23 4.66 -2.97 15.11
CA PRO A 23 5.12 -2.54 16.43
C PRO A 23 4.79 -3.56 17.54
N LYS A 24 5.66 -3.64 18.55
CA LYS A 24 5.53 -4.57 19.69
C LYS A 24 4.17 -4.48 20.40
N TYR A 25 3.58 -3.29 20.47
CA TYR A 25 2.34 -3.01 21.19
C TYR A 25 1.10 -2.97 20.27
N GLN A 26 1.19 -3.50 19.04
CA GLN A 26 0.03 -3.69 18.18
C GLN A 26 -0.86 -4.82 18.74
N ARG A 27 -2.18 -4.64 18.67
CA ARG A 27 -3.13 -5.72 19.01
C ARG A 27 -2.93 -6.92 18.09
N ALA A 28 -3.28 -8.11 18.58
CA ALA A 28 -3.29 -9.30 17.75
C ALA A 28 -4.18 -9.11 16.51
N TYR A 29 -3.82 -9.77 15.42
CA TYR A 29 -4.65 -9.82 14.22
C TYR A 29 -6.06 -10.30 14.58
N ALA A 30 -7.06 -9.53 14.17
CA ALA A 30 -8.43 -9.67 14.65
C ALA A 30 -9.43 -10.00 13.54
N TRP A 31 -8.98 -10.23 12.30
CA TRP A 31 -9.91 -10.68 11.26
C TRP A 31 -10.32 -12.12 11.53
N ASP A 32 -11.62 -12.34 11.42
CA ASP A 32 -12.24 -13.64 11.40
C ASP A 32 -12.43 -14.14 9.96
N ALA A 33 -13.02 -15.33 9.82
CA ALA A 33 -13.28 -15.94 8.54
C ALA A 33 -14.24 -15.10 7.66
N GLU A 34 -15.18 -14.37 8.28
CA GLU A 34 -16.11 -13.48 7.57
C GLU A 34 -15.37 -12.30 6.95
N SER A 35 -14.52 -11.63 7.74
CA SER A 35 -13.67 -10.52 7.28
C SER A 35 -12.78 -10.93 6.10
N ILE A 36 -12.17 -12.12 6.17
CA ILE A 36 -11.35 -12.67 5.09
C ILE A 36 -12.21 -12.95 3.84
N SER A 37 -13.39 -13.55 4.03
CA SER A 37 -14.32 -13.87 2.95
C SER A 37 -14.76 -12.62 2.19
N ASP A 38 -15.11 -11.56 2.91
CA ASP A 38 -15.55 -10.30 2.32
C ASP A 38 -14.42 -9.59 1.57
N PHE A 39 -13.22 -9.56 2.14
CA PHE A 39 -12.05 -9.04 1.44
C PHE A 39 -11.77 -9.79 0.12
N ILE A 40 -11.88 -11.12 0.13
CA ILE A 40 -11.71 -11.93 -1.09
C ILE A 40 -12.81 -11.63 -2.12
N LYS A 41 -14.07 -11.45 -1.69
CA LYS A 41 -15.18 -11.08 -2.58
C LYS A 41 -14.93 -9.73 -3.25
N ASP A 42 -14.44 -8.75 -2.50
CA ASP A 42 -14.12 -7.42 -3.01
C ASP A 42 -12.98 -7.45 -4.04
N LEU A 43 -11.91 -8.22 -3.76
CA LEU A 43 -10.84 -8.46 -4.72
C LEU A 43 -11.36 -9.13 -6.01
N LYS A 44 -12.20 -10.16 -5.88
CA LYS A 44 -12.78 -10.87 -7.01
C LYS A 44 -13.64 -9.94 -7.87
N LYS A 45 -14.46 -9.09 -7.26
CA LYS A 45 -15.26 -8.09 -7.96
C LYS A 45 -14.40 -7.14 -8.78
N CYS A 46 -13.31 -6.63 -8.19
CA CYS A 46 -12.37 -5.74 -8.89
C CYS A 46 -11.67 -6.46 -10.05
N PHE A 47 -11.30 -7.73 -9.85
CA PHE A 47 -10.67 -8.55 -10.87
C PHE A 47 -11.59 -8.80 -12.08
N GLU A 48 -12.83 -9.24 -11.84
CA GLU A 48 -13.79 -9.51 -12.93
C GLU A 48 -14.12 -8.24 -13.72
N LYS A 49 -14.27 -7.11 -13.02
CA LYS A 49 -14.47 -5.78 -13.65
C LYS A 49 -13.30 -5.36 -14.53
N ARG A 50 -12.06 -5.61 -14.08
CA ARG A 50 -10.86 -5.38 -14.88
C ARG A 50 -10.82 -6.28 -16.11
N LYS A 51 -11.16 -7.57 -15.96
CA LYS A 51 -11.22 -8.55 -17.05
C LYS A 51 -12.27 -8.18 -18.10
N SER A 52 -13.40 -7.61 -17.68
CA SER A 52 -14.46 -7.11 -18.58
C SER A 52 -14.18 -5.71 -19.15
N ASN A 53 -12.93 -5.23 -19.10
CA ASN A 53 -12.50 -3.90 -19.58
C ASN A 53 -13.29 -2.71 -18.99
N SER A 54 -13.80 -2.86 -17.75
CA SER A 54 -14.52 -1.82 -17.00
C SER A 54 -13.97 -1.74 -15.58
N PRO A 55 -12.69 -1.35 -15.40
CA PRO A 55 -12.03 -1.37 -14.11
C PRO A 55 -12.71 -0.43 -13.12
N VAL A 56 -12.80 -0.85 -11.87
CA VAL A 56 -13.31 -0.06 -10.75
C VAL A 56 -12.23 0.10 -9.69
N ASN A 57 -12.19 1.26 -9.04
CA ASN A 57 -11.35 1.49 -7.89
C ASN A 57 -12.08 1.00 -6.64
N HIS A 58 -11.37 0.25 -5.79
CA HIS A 58 -11.86 -0.16 -4.48
C HIS A 58 -10.93 0.42 -3.41
N PHE A 59 -11.54 1.02 -2.39
CA PHE A 59 -10.81 1.65 -1.30
C PHE A 59 -10.61 0.65 -0.15
N PHE A 60 -9.36 0.19 0.04
CA PHE A 60 -8.99 -0.80 1.06
C PHE A 60 -8.72 -0.19 2.45
N GLY A 61 -9.13 1.06 2.68
CA GLY A 61 -8.84 1.79 3.91
C GLY A 61 -7.51 2.52 3.90
N GLY A 62 -7.24 3.23 4.99
CA GLY A 62 -5.99 3.97 5.22
C GLY A 62 -4.99 3.15 6.04
N ILE A 63 -3.71 3.24 5.68
CA ILE A 63 -2.61 2.65 6.45
C ILE A 63 -1.76 3.79 7.01
N LEU A 64 -1.56 3.81 8.32
CA LEU A 64 -0.59 4.69 8.97
C LEU A 64 0.73 3.95 9.10
N SER A 65 1.82 4.55 8.61
CA SER A 65 3.16 3.99 8.72
C SER A 65 4.18 5.06 9.10
N VAL A 66 5.30 4.61 9.70
CA VAL A 66 6.44 5.46 10.01
C VAL A 66 7.62 4.97 9.20
N LYS A 67 8.24 5.86 8.42
CA LYS A 67 9.45 5.55 7.66
C LYS A 67 10.63 5.45 8.61
N HIS A 68 11.29 4.29 8.64
CA HIS A 68 12.51 4.07 9.40
C HIS A 68 13.69 3.91 8.44
N SER A 69 14.69 4.80 8.54
CA SER A 69 15.93 4.66 7.78
C SER A 69 16.83 3.62 8.45
N VAL A 70 17.24 2.59 7.73
CA VAL A 70 18.20 1.60 8.23
C VAL A 70 19.57 1.96 7.66
N PRO A 71 20.59 2.22 8.49
CA PRO A 71 21.93 2.53 7.99
C PRO A 71 22.44 1.44 7.04
N GLY A 72 23.02 1.85 5.91
CA GLY A 72 23.53 0.92 4.89
C GLY A 72 22.48 0.40 3.90
N THR A 73 21.22 0.82 3.97
CA THR A 73 20.20 0.50 2.94
C THR A 73 19.98 1.69 2.00
N VAL A 74 19.80 1.38 0.70
CA VAL A 74 19.39 2.37 -0.30
C VAL A 74 17.86 2.34 -0.41
N ASN A 75 17.23 3.49 -0.22
CA ASN A 75 15.79 3.63 -0.49
C ASN A 75 15.57 3.58 -2.01
N GLN A 76 15.09 2.44 -2.52
CA GLN A 76 14.72 2.32 -3.95
C GLN A 76 13.41 3.06 -4.29
N HIS A 77 12.70 3.59 -3.29
CA HIS A 77 11.53 4.43 -3.49
C HIS A 77 11.96 5.85 -3.88
N ILE A 78 12.34 6.04 -5.14
CA ILE A 78 12.43 7.36 -5.77
C ILE A 78 10.99 7.75 -6.14
N PRO A 79 10.39 8.77 -5.49
CA PRO A 79 9.11 9.30 -5.94
C PRO A 79 9.29 9.80 -7.38
N LEU A 80 8.36 9.46 -8.27
CA LEU A 80 8.37 9.92 -9.67
C LEU A 80 8.42 11.47 -9.78
N GLU A 81 8.01 12.18 -8.73
CA GLU A 81 8.11 13.64 -8.61
C GLU A 81 9.57 14.15 -8.51
N SER A 82 10.50 13.36 -7.98
CA SER A 82 11.91 13.77 -7.85
C SER A 82 12.71 13.68 -9.17
N LEU A 83 12.08 13.19 -10.25
CA LEU A 83 12.69 13.10 -11.58
C LEU A 83 12.35 14.31 -12.47
N SER A 84 11.42 15.20 -12.07
CA SER A 84 11.09 16.40 -12.87
C SER A 84 11.95 17.63 -12.54
N GLU A 85 12.69 17.64 -11.41
CA GLU A 85 13.47 18.81 -10.98
C GLU A 85 14.94 18.81 -11.46
N LYS A 86 15.36 17.90 -12.35
CA LYS A 86 16.75 17.82 -12.83
C LYS A 86 16.94 17.91 -14.35
N GLN A 87 16.05 18.62 -15.04
CA GLN A 87 16.28 19.04 -16.42
C GLN A 87 15.90 20.52 -16.63
N ILE A 88 16.72 21.43 -16.10
CA ILE A 88 17.07 22.72 -16.73
C ILE A 88 18.53 23.00 -16.40
#